data_AF-E9EGZ8-F1
#
_entry.id   AF-E9EGZ8-F1
#
_cell.length_a   1.000
_cell.length_b   1.000
_cell.length_c   1.000
_cell.angle_alpha   90.00
_cell.angle_beta   90.00
_cell.angle_gamma   90.00
#
_symmetry.space_group_name_H-M   'P 1'
#
loop_
_entity.id
_entity.type
_entity.pdbx_description
1 polymer ?
#
loop_
_entity_poly.entity_id
_entity_poly.type
_entity_poly.pdbx_seq_one_letter_code
_entity_poly.pdbx_strand_id
1 'polypeptide(L)'
;MVSRLFTLSALLGLSIGAAIPNNNGFPTPNDQEKLQIAQEAGGLLPGSPPPDSLGAGSITAFQLIAFNELFETAYFSSLLHNITSGVPGYQAENTNELVKIFSTVLAQEEQHALAAVSTLKAVNAFAPSACQYQFPVSNLKDAVNLAETFTAVVLGALQGANVIFSQDKQAGAVQIISSVIGQEGEQNGYYRVFLDKVPSESPFLTTVPAPFA
;
A
#
# COMPACT_ATOMS: atom_id res chain seq x y z
N MET A 1 53.76 20.25 9.28
CA MET A 1 52.33 20.40 8.92
C MET A 1 51.97 19.25 8.00
N VAL A 2 51.28 18.23 8.51
CA VAL A 2 50.84 17.05 7.74
C VAL A 2 49.37 17.26 7.41
N SER A 3 49.06 17.51 6.14
CA SER A 3 47.68 17.60 5.66
C SER A 3 47.17 16.20 5.36
N ARG A 4 46.14 15.74 6.11
CA ARG A 4 45.42 14.50 5.83
C ARG A 4 44.29 14.82 4.85
N LEU A 5 44.40 14.34 3.60
CA LEU A 5 43.26 14.25 2.70
C LEU A 5 42.33 13.14 3.21
N PHE A 6 41.12 13.51 3.63
CA PHE A 6 40.02 12.57 3.75
C PHE A 6 39.41 12.36 2.37
N THR A 7 39.65 11.19 1.78
CA THR A 7 38.89 10.69 0.63
C THR A 7 37.50 10.29 1.10
N LEU A 8 36.50 11.09 0.73
CA LEU A 8 35.09 10.78 0.89
C LEU A 8 34.69 9.82 -0.24
N SER A 9 34.71 8.51 0.03
CA SER A 9 34.16 7.53 -0.91
C SER A 9 32.63 7.60 -0.87
N ALA A 10 32.03 8.19 -1.91
CA ALA A 10 30.60 8.13 -2.13
C ALA A 10 30.20 6.69 -2.48
N LEU A 11 29.54 6.00 -1.54
CA LEU A 11 28.80 4.77 -1.82
C LEU A 11 27.53 5.15 -2.60
N LEU A 12 27.64 5.19 -3.93
CA LEU A 12 26.49 5.10 -4.82
C LEU A 12 25.97 3.66 -4.72
N GLY A 13 25.06 3.43 -3.78
CA GLY A 13 24.23 2.23 -3.81
C GLY A 13 23.38 2.26 -5.08
N LEU A 14 23.51 1.25 -5.93
CA LEU A 14 22.61 1.05 -7.06
C LEU A 14 21.22 0.74 -6.49
N SER A 15 20.38 1.76 -6.40
CA SER A 15 18.95 1.58 -6.13
C SER A 15 18.31 0.99 -7.38
N ILE A 16 18.14 -0.33 -7.40
CA ILE A 16 17.32 -1.00 -8.40
C ILE A 16 15.87 -0.54 -8.13
N GLY A 17 15.23 0.10 -9.11
CA GLY A 17 13.84 0.52 -8.97
C GLY A 17 12.95 -0.69 -8.68
N ALA A 18 12.02 -0.54 -7.75
CA ALA A 18 11.02 -1.56 -7.46
C ALA A 18 9.92 -1.51 -8.54
N ALA A 19 9.71 -2.65 -9.18
CA ALA A 19 8.56 -2.91 -10.03
C ALA A 19 7.53 -3.72 -9.26
N ILE A 20 6.26 -3.58 -9.63
CA ILE A 20 5.20 -4.48 -9.19
C ILE A 20 5.55 -5.92 -9.65
N PRO A 21 5.49 -6.93 -8.76
CA PRO A 21 5.88 -8.29 -9.08
C PRO A 21 4.89 -8.92 -10.09
N ASN A 22 5.39 -9.81 -10.95
CA ASN A 22 4.58 -10.54 -11.93
C ASN A 22 4.34 -12.01 -11.50
N ASN A 23 4.35 -12.28 -10.20
CA ASN A 23 4.40 -13.66 -9.70
C ASN A 23 3.01 -14.31 -9.65
N ASN A 24 1.96 -13.48 -9.55
CA ASN A 24 0.55 -13.87 -9.45
C ASN A 24 -0.33 -13.14 -10.50
N GLY A 25 0.27 -12.64 -11.58
CA GLY A 25 -0.44 -11.94 -12.66
C GLY A 25 -0.91 -10.50 -12.35
N PHE A 26 -0.67 -10.00 -11.13
CA PHE A 26 -0.91 -8.59 -10.80
C PHE A 26 -0.04 -7.66 -11.68
N PRO A 27 -0.53 -6.49 -12.15
CA PRO A 27 -1.80 -5.81 -11.83
C PRO A 27 -3.02 -6.25 -12.66
N THR A 28 -2.90 -7.26 -13.51
CA THR A 28 -3.99 -7.74 -14.38
C THR A 28 -4.22 -9.25 -14.24
N PRO A 29 -4.54 -9.73 -13.03
CA PRO A 29 -4.67 -11.15 -12.78
C PRO A 29 -5.91 -11.72 -13.49
N ASN A 30 -5.79 -12.95 -13.98
CA ASN A 30 -6.93 -13.76 -14.41
C ASN A 30 -7.76 -14.25 -13.20
N ASP A 31 -8.89 -14.92 -13.43
CA ASP A 31 -9.81 -15.27 -12.33
C ASP A 31 -9.23 -16.29 -11.34
N GLN A 32 -8.35 -17.21 -11.80
CA GLN A 32 -7.64 -18.12 -10.91
C GLN A 32 -6.60 -17.38 -10.07
N GLU A 33 -5.87 -16.46 -10.68
CA GLU A 33 -4.90 -15.59 -10.00
C GLU A 33 -5.58 -14.69 -8.96
N LYS A 34 -6.74 -14.09 -9.26
CA LYS A 34 -7.53 -13.32 -8.28
C LYS A 34 -7.93 -14.16 -7.06
N LEU A 35 -8.30 -15.42 -7.29
CA LEU A 35 -8.64 -16.34 -6.20
C LEU A 35 -7.41 -16.66 -5.35
N GLN A 36 -6.24 -16.83 -5.96
CA GLN A 36 -5.00 -17.03 -5.23
C GLN A 36 -4.64 -15.81 -4.37
N ILE A 37 -4.70 -14.60 -4.94
CA ILE A 37 -4.46 -13.36 -4.20
C ILE A 37 -5.43 -13.26 -3.01
N ALA A 38 -6.71 -13.57 -3.21
CA ALA A 38 -7.69 -13.54 -2.12
C ALA A 38 -7.39 -14.56 -1.00
N GLN A 39 -6.90 -15.75 -1.36
CA GLN A 39 -6.48 -16.74 -0.37
C GLN A 39 -5.27 -16.26 0.45
N GLU A 40 -4.28 -15.64 -0.21
CA GLU A 40 -3.10 -15.07 0.44
C GLU A 40 -3.43 -13.85 1.32
N ALA A 41 -4.42 -13.05 0.89
CA ALA A 41 -4.96 -11.90 1.63
C ALA A 41 -5.84 -12.31 2.83
N GLY A 42 -6.23 -13.59 2.92
CA GLY A 42 -7.09 -14.11 3.99
C GLY A 42 -8.59 -13.85 3.79
N GLY A 43 -9.01 -13.40 2.60
CA GLY A 43 -10.41 -13.07 2.32
C GLY A 43 -10.66 -12.65 0.87
N LEU A 44 -11.92 -12.75 0.44
CA LEU A 44 -12.36 -12.33 -0.89
C LEU A 44 -12.73 -10.84 -0.91
N LEU A 45 -12.58 -10.21 -2.07
CA LEU A 45 -13.21 -8.91 -2.34
C LEU A 45 -14.71 -8.95 -2.02
N PRO A 46 -15.27 -7.89 -1.41
CA PRO A 46 -16.71 -7.77 -1.22
C PRO A 46 -17.43 -7.88 -2.56
N GLY A 47 -18.38 -8.82 -2.67
CA GLY A 47 -19.14 -9.09 -3.91
C GLY A 47 -20.20 -8.04 -4.26
N SER A 48 -19.96 -6.77 -3.91
CA SER A 48 -20.87 -5.67 -4.21
C SER A 48 -20.86 -5.37 -5.72
N PRO A 49 -22.02 -5.06 -6.33
CA PRO A 49 -22.04 -4.63 -7.71
C PRO A 49 -21.23 -3.33 -7.87
N PRO A 50 -20.51 -3.16 -8.98
CA PRO A 50 -19.81 -1.91 -9.26
C PRO A 50 -20.81 -0.76 -9.41
N PRO A 51 -20.40 0.48 -9.12
CA PRO A 51 -21.28 1.64 -9.28
C PRO A 51 -21.62 1.89 -10.76
N ASP A 52 -22.86 2.25 -11.04
CA ASP A 52 -23.30 2.64 -12.39
C ASP A 52 -22.77 4.03 -12.81
N SER A 53 -22.45 4.88 -11.83
CA SER A 53 -21.89 6.22 -12.05
C SER A 53 -21.17 6.74 -10.81
N LEU A 54 -20.21 7.64 -11.01
CA LEU A 54 -19.51 8.37 -9.95
C LEU A 54 -19.50 9.86 -10.26
N GLY A 55 -19.60 10.70 -9.23
CA GLY A 55 -19.37 12.14 -9.36
C GLY A 55 -17.88 12.45 -9.60
N ALA A 56 -17.58 13.65 -10.12
CA ALA A 56 -16.19 14.04 -10.44
C ALA A 56 -15.25 14.01 -9.23
N GLY A 57 -15.76 14.36 -8.05
CA GLY A 57 -15.04 14.25 -6.78
C GLY A 57 -14.74 12.80 -6.44
N SER A 58 -15.74 11.91 -6.52
CA SER A 58 -15.55 10.48 -6.30
C SER A 58 -14.57 9.84 -7.29
N ILE A 59 -14.61 10.24 -8.57
CA ILE A 59 -13.65 9.77 -9.58
C ILE A 59 -12.23 10.17 -9.19
N THR A 60 -12.03 11.43 -8.81
CA THR A 60 -10.71 11.93 -8.39
C THR A 60 -10.21 11.18 -7.15
N ALA A 61 -11.08 10.94 -6.17
CA ALA A 61 -10.74 10.19 -4.97
C ALA A 61 -10.35 8.73 -5.30
N PHE A 62 -11.11 8.03 -6.15
CA PHE A 62 -10.75 6.67 -6.55
C PHE A 62 -9.46 6.60 -7.39
N GLN A 63 -9.16 7.61 -8.20
CA GLN A 63 -7.89 7.67 -8.94
C GLN A 63 -6.69 7.77 -8.01
N LEU A 64 -6.83 8.55 -6.94
CA LEU A 64 -5.79 8.71 -5.94
C LEU A 64 -5.61 7.46 -5.10
N ILE A 65 -6.72 6.89 -4.60
CA ILE A 65 -6.72 5.58 -3.95
C ILE A 65 -6.02 4.55 -4.86
N ALA A 66 -6.46 4.38 -6.11
CA ALA A 66 -5.84 3.44 -7.03
C ALA A 66 -4.35 3.68 -7.24
N PHE A 67 -3.89 4.94 -7.25
CA PHE A 67 -2.47 5.26 -7.34
C PHE A 67 -1.72 4.80 -6.07
N ASN A 68 -2.25 5.09 -4.89
CA ASN A 68 -1.64 4.67 -3.63
C ASN A 68 -1.62 3.15 -3.48
N GLU A 69 -2.72 2.43 -3.76
CA GLU A 69 -2.71 0.97 -3.71
C GLU A 69 -1.66 0.35 -4.67
N LEU A 70 -1.48 0.95 -5.86
CA LEU A 70 -0.44 0.54 -6.81
C LEU A 70 0.99 0.87 -6.32
N PHE A 71 1.15 1.93 -5.54
CA PHE A 71 2.40 2.25 -4.86
C PHE A 71 2.69 1.26 -3.73
N GLU A 72 1.70 0.94 -2.91
CA GLU A 72 1.86 0.04 -1.76
C GLU A 72 2.16 -1.39 -2.20
N THR A 73 1.48 -1.89 -3.23
CA THR A 73 1.80 -3.19 -3.83
C THR A 73 3.26 -3.26 -4.33
N ALA A 74 3.76 -2.20 -4.98
CA ALA A 74 5.17 -2.13 -5.37
C ALA A 74 6.11 -2.07 -4.15
N TYR A 75 5.72 -1.32 -3.11
CA TYR A 75 6.48 -1.17 -1.88
C TYR A 75 6.63 -2.49 -1.13
N PHE A 76 5.51 -3.15 -0.81
CA PHE A 76 5.51 -4.39 -0.05
C PHE A 76 6.13 -5.54 -0.82
N SER A 77 6.02 -5.55 -2.15
CA SER A 77 6.81 -6.48 -2.98
C SER A 77 8.31 -6.26 -2.82
N SER A 78 8.79 -5.02 -2.86
CA SER A 78 10.21 -4.70 -2.68
C SER A 78 10.70 -5.09 -1.29
N LEU A 79 9.92 -4.76 -0.25
CA LEU A 79 10.21 -5.12 1.13
C LEU A 79 10.28 -6.64 1.29
N LEU A 80 9.28 -7.37 0.81
CA LEU A 80 9.22 -8.82 0.88
C LEU A 80 10.39 -9.47 0.13
N HIS A 81 10.74 -8.96 -1.05
CA HIS A 81 11.91 -9.42 -1.79
C HIS A 81 13.21 -9.24 -0.99
N ASN A 82 13.39 -8.09 -0.34
CA ASN A 82 14.59 -7.82 0.45
C ASN A 82 14.70 -8.73 1.68
N ILE A 83 13.57 -8.96 2.38
CA ILE A 83 13.49 -9.88 3.52
C ILE A 83 13.78 -11.32 3.07
N THR A 84 13.07 -11.81 2.06
CA THR A 84 13.19 -13.19 1.57
C THR A 84 14.57 -13.50 1.00
N SER A 85 15.21 -12.52 0.36
CA SER A 85 16.55 -12.66 -0.22
C SER A 85 17.67 -12.42 0.78
N GLY A 86 17.35 -12.05 2.03
CA GLY A 86 18.33 -11.78 3.07
C GLY A 86 19.30 -10.65 2.69
N VAL A 87 18.80 -9.58 2.06
CA VAL A 87 19.60 -8.40 1.67
C VAL A 87 20.23 -7.77 2.92
N PRO A 88 21.52 -7.37 2.91
CA PRO A 88 22.16 -6.64 4.02
C PRO A 88 21.29 -5.53 4.60
N GLY A 89 21.00 -5.60 5.90
CA GLY A 89 20.11 -4.67 6.61
C GLY A 89 18.66 -5.13 6.73
N TYR A 90 18.25 -6.18 6.00
CA TYR A 90 16.89 -6.75 6.03
C TYR A 90 16.80 -8.10 6.74
N GLN A 91 17.92 -8.61 7.27
CA GLN A 91 17.93 -9.86 8.03
C GLN A 91 17.21 -9.70 9.37
N ALA A 92 16.47 -10.72 9.78
CA ALA A 92 15.80 -10.80 11.07
C ALA A 92 15.76 -12.23 11.60
N GLU A 93 15.80 -12.42 12.92
CA GLU A 93 15.71 -13.75 13.53
C GLU A 93 14.36 -14.43 13.25
N ASN A 94 13.28 -13.65 13.16
CA ASN A 94 11.92 -14.10 12.88
C ASN A 94 11.53 -13.99 11.39
N THR A 95 12.47 -14.21 10.46
CA THR A 95 12.25 -14.05 9.02
C THR A 95 10.97 -14.75 8.51
N ASN A 96 10.71 -16.00 8.92
CA ASN A 96 9.51 -16.74 8.47
C ASN A 96 8.19 -16.06 8.86
N GLU A 97 8.15 -15.45 10.03
CA GLU A 97 6.98 -14.70 10.50
C GLU A 97 6.80 -13.42 9.68
N LEU A 98 7.89 -12.66 9.45
CA LEU A 98 7.85 -11.44 8.64
C LEU A 98 7.44 -11.72 7.20
N VAL A 99 7.98 -12.78 6.58
CA VAL A 99 7.58 -13.21 5.24
C VAL A 99 6.09 -13.52 5.20
N LYS A 100 5.57 -14.27 6.16
CA LYS A 100 4.14 -14.57 6.22
C LYS A 100 3.30 -13.29 6.33
N ILE A 101 3.66 -12.38 7.22
CA ILE A 101 2.91 -11.13 7.45
C ILE A 101 2.95 -10.25 6.20
N PHE A 102 4.12 -9.95 5.66
CA PHE A 102 4.25 -9.06 4.51
C PHE A 102 3.76 -9.67 3.20
N SER A 103 3.73 -11.01 3.07
CA SER A 103 3.02 -11.67 1.96
C SER A 103 1.51 -11.46 2.05
N THR A 104 0.91 -11.57 3.25
CA THR A 104 -0.51 -11.29 3.44
C THR A 104 -0.84 -9.82 3.19
N VAL A 105 -0.02 -8.89 3.70
CA VAL A 105 -0.17 -7.45 3.43
C VAL A 105 -0.13 -7.15 1.94
N LEU A 106 0.89 -7.66 1.22
CA LEU A 106 0.99 -7.46 -0.22
C LEU A 106 -0.28 -7.93 -0.94
N ALA A 107 -0.79 -9.12 -0.61
CA ALA A 107 -2.01 -9.63 -1.22
C ALA A 107 -3.26 -8.81 -0.87
N GLN A 108 -3.32 -8.21 0.32
CA GLN A 108 -4.39 -7.30 0.71
C GLN A 108 -4.36 -6.02 -0.15
N GLU A 109 -3.20 -5.39 -0.31
CA GLU A 109 -3.05 -4.20 -1.16
C GLU A 109 -3.33 -4.50 -2.64
N GLU A 110 -3.03 -5.70 -3.10
CA GLU A 110 -3.42 -6.13 -4.45
C GLU A 110 -4.96 -6.21 -4.59
N GLN A 111 -5.67 -6.72 -3.58
CA GLN A 111 -7.15 -6.70 -3.60
C GLN A 111 -7.69 -5.26 -3.58
N HIS A 112 -7.11 -4.37 -2.77
CA HIS A 112 -7.51 -2.96 -2.74
C HIS A 112 -7.29 -2.26 -4.09
N ALA A 113 -6.12 -2.45 -4.70
CA ALA A 113 -5.80 -1.93 -6.03
C ALA A 113 -6.79 -2.44 -7.09
N LEU A 114 -7.10 -3.74 -7.07
CA LEU A 114 -8.08 -4.34 -7.99
C LEU A 114 -9.47 -3.73 -7.79
N ALA A 115 -9.89 -3.49 -6.55
CA ALA A 115 -11.17 -2.85 -6.24
C ALA A 115 -11.24 -1.41 -6.79
N ALA A 116 -10.22 -0.60 -6.53
CA ALA A 116 -10.17 0.80 -6.95
C ALA A 116 -10.11 0.92 -8.49
N VAL A 117 -9.24 0.14 -9.14
CA VAL A 117 -9.09 0.14 -10.60
C VAL A 117 -10.34 -0.39 -11.30
N SER A 118 -10.97 -1.47 -10.78
CA SER A 118 -12.21 -1.99 -11.37
C SER A 118 -13.38 -1.02 -11.22
N THR A 119 -13.46 -0.30 -10.11
CA THR A 119 -14.47 0.74 -9.88
C THR A 119 -14.35 1.86 -10.92
N LEU A 120 -13.14 2.37 -11.17
CA LEU A 120 -12.91 3.38 -12.20
C LEU A 120 -13.26 2.88 -13.61
N LYS A 121 -12.85 1.64 -13.93
CA LYS A 121 -13.15 1.01 -15.23
C LYS A 121 -14.65 0.82 -15.45
N ALA A 122 -15.41 0.45 -14.42
CA ALA A 122 -16.85 0.23 -14.53
C ALA A 122 -17.60 1.48 -14.98
N VAL A 123 -17.13 2.66 -14.60
CA VAL A 123 -17.71 3.96 -15.00
C VAL A 123 -16.97 4.61 -16.18
N ASN A 124 -16.10 3.88 -16.87
CA ASN A 124 -15.27 4.35 -17.99
C ASN A 124 -14.40 5.57 -17.64
N ALA A 125 -13.99 5.71 -16.37
CA ALA A 125 -13.05 6.73 -15.93
C ALA A 125 -11.61 6.26 -16.17
N PHE A 126 -10.68 7.22 -16.25
CA PHE A 126 -9.25 6.92 -16.25
C PHE A 126 -8.87 6.21 -14.94
N ALA A 127 -8.19 5.07 -15.07
CA ALA A 127 -7.58 4.34 -13.96
C ALA A 127 -6.05 4.44 -14.09
N PRO A 128 -5.33 4.85 -13.01
CA PRO A 128 -3.87 4.86 -13.03
C PRO A 128 -3.28 3.49 -13.35
N SER A 129 -2.10 3.49 -13.95
CA SER A 129 -1.30 2.28 -14.18
C SER A 129 -0.15 2.19 -13.17
N ALA A 130 0.34 0.97 -12.97
CA ALA A 130 1.57 0.70 -12.23
C ALA A 130 2.72 1.60 -12.71
N CYS A 131 3.50 2.13 -11.76
CA CYS A 131 4.71 2.90 -12.03
C CYS A 131 5.96 2.17 -11.52
N GLN A 132 7.15 2.74 -11.80
CA GLN A 132 8.41 2.30 -11.22
C GLN A 132 8.77 3.24 -10.08
N TYR A 133 9.12 2.69 -8.92
CA TYR A 133 9.38 3.48 -7.72
C TYR A 133 10.80 3.28 -7.22
N GLN A 134 11.33 4.30 -6.54
CA GLN A 134 12.56 4.21 -5.77
C GLN A 134 12.25 4.55 -4.32
N PHE A 135 12.49 3.61 -3.43
CA PHE A 135 12.20 3.77 -2.01
C PHE A 135 13.49 4.14 -1.26
N PRO A 136 13.52 5.23 -0.48
CA PRO A 136 14.73 5.74 0.15
C PRO A 136 15.04 5.01 1.47
N VAL A 137 15.04 3.67 1.47
CA VAL A 137 15.27 2.83 2.66
C VAL A 137 16.29 1.73 2.37
N SER A 138 17.14 1.43 3.35
CA SER A 138 18.24 0.46 3.18
C SER A 138 18.33 -0.57 4.31
N ASN A 139 17.35 -0.62 5.21
CA ASN A 139 17.26 -1.63 6.26
C ASN A 139 15.80 -1.86 6.65
N LEU A 140 15.53 -2.98 7.34
CA LEU A 140 14.19 -3.41 7.71
C LEU A 140 13.46 -2.38 8.60
N LYS A 141 14.14 -1.80 9.58
CA LYS A 141 13.50 -0.86 10.51
C LYS A 141 13.04 0.41 9.80
N ASP A 142 13.89 0.99 8.96
CA ASP A 142 13.54 2.17 8.17
C ASP A 142 12.46 1.85 7.13
N ALA A 143 12.47 0.64 6.56
CA ALA A 143 11.43 0.20 5.64
C ALA A 143 10.06 0.04 6.34
N VAL A 144 10.00 -0.54 7.53
CA VAL A 144 8.74 -0.60 8.28
C VAL A 144 8.31 0.78 8.77
N ASN A 145 9.25 1.66 9.12
CA ASN A 145 8.94 3.05 9.47
C ASN A 145 8.38 3.85 8.29
N LEU A 146 8.88 3.63 7.09
CA LEU A 146 8.33 4.24 5.88
C LEU A 146 6.93 3.68 5.58
N ALA A 147 6.70 2.38 5.75
CA ALA A 147 5.37 1.76 5.67
C ALA A 147 4.37 2.43 6.60
N GLU A 148 4.70 2.51 7.90
CA GLU A 148 3.90 3.19 8.92
C GLU A 148 3.59 4.64 8.53
N THR A 149 4.56 5.35 7.95
CA THR A 149 4.39 6.76 7.57
C THR A 149 3.37 6.93 6.44
N PHE A 150 3.50 6.16 5.34
CA PHE A 150 2.55 6.33 4.23
C PHE A 150 1.17 5.77 4.58
N THR A 151 1.07 4.64 5.29
CA THR A 151 -0.23 4.08 5.71
C THR A 151 -0.96 5.07 6.62
N ALA A 152 -0.27 5.76 7.53
CA ALA A 152 -0.89 6.80 8.35
C ALA A 152 -1.45 7.98 7.50
N VAL A 153 -0.78 8.34 6.41
CA VAL A 153 -1.27 9.34 5.46
C VAL A 153 -2.49 8.82 4.68
N VAL A 154 -2.45 7.58 4.17
CA VAL A 154 -3.56 6.94 3.45
C VAL A 154 -4.79 6.85 4.33
N LEU A 155 -4.67 6.38 5.57
CA LEU A 155 -5.76 6.34 6.56
C LEU A 155 -6.41 7.71 6.77
N GLY A 156 -5.61 8.78 6.81
CA GLY A 156 -6.11 10.15 6.89
C GLY A 156 -6.88 10.58 5.64
N ALA A 157 -6.44 10.12 4.48
CA ALA A 157 -6.96 10.52 3.18
C ALA A 157 -8.23 9.73 2.78
N LEU A 158 -8.31 8.45 3.14
CA LEU A 158 -9.51 7.61 2.98
C LEU A 158 -10.72 8.14 3.77
N GLN A 159 -10.48 8.75 4.94
CA GLN A 159 -11.53 9.46 5.68
C GLN A 159 -12.12 10.61 4.86
N GLY A 160 -11.27 11.40 4.20
CA GLY A 160 -11.69 12.46 3.29
C GLY A 160 -12.43 11.93 2.07
N ALA A 161 -11.98 10.80 1.50
CA ALA A 161 -12.65 10.13 0.40
C ALA A 161 -14.08 9.69 0.79
N ASN A 162 -14.27 9.12 1.98
CA ASN A 162 -15.59 8.77 2.51
C ASN A 162 -16.55 9.95 2.63
N VAL A 163 -16.05 11.14 2.98
CA VAL A 163 -16.87 12.36 2.97
C VAL A 163 -17.35 12.69 1.56
N ILE A 164 -16.46 12.60 0.56
CA ILE A 164 -16.80 12.84 -0.86
C ILE A 164 -17.81 11.81 -1.36
N PHE A 165 -17.57 10.52 -1.11
CA PHE A 165 -18.48 9.45 -1.51
C PHE A 165 -19.86 9.60 -0.87
N SER A 166 -19.92 10.04 0.39
CA SER A 166 -21.18 10.31 1.07
C SER A 166 -21.96 11.46 0.43
N GLN A 167 -21.27 12.54 0.02
CA GLN A 167 -21.89 13.67 -0.68
C GLN A 167 -22.41 13.27 -2.06
N ASP A 168 -21.68 12.41 -2.76
CA ASP A 168 -22.06 11.83 -4.06
C ASP A 168 -23.06 10.66 -3.93
N LYS A 169 -23.55 10.37 -2.71
CA LYS A 169 -24.52 9.30 -2.40
C LYS A 169 -24.05 7.89 -2.79
N GLN A 170 -22.75 7.65 -2.75
CA GLN A 170 -22.10 6.38 -3.09
C GLN A 170 -21.97 5.50 -1.85
N ALA A 171 -23.09 5.01 -1.32
CA ALA A 171 -23.11 4.21 -0.09
C ALA A 171 -22.22 2.95 -0.19
N GLY A 172 -22.18 2.30 -1.37
CA GLY A 172 -21.30 1.15 -1.60
C GLY A 172 -19.81 1.50 -1.50
N ALA A 173 -19.39 2.63 -2.08
CA ALA A 173 -18.02 3.12 -1.97
C ALA A 173 -17.66 3.46 -0.51
N VAL A 174 -18.57 4.12 0.22
CA VAL A 174 -18.37 4.41 1.65
C VAL A 174 -18.14 3.13 2.45
N GLN A 175 -18.93 2.09 2.19
CA GLN A 175 -18.80 0.82 2.90
C GLN A 175 -17.48 0.12 2.58
N ILE A 176 -17.09 0.04 1.31
CA ILE A 176 -15.84 -0.57 0.88
C ILE A 176 -14.65 0.16 1.49
N ILE A 177 -14.59 1.49 1.35
CA ILE A 177 -13.46 2.26 1.85
C ILE A 177 -13.41 2.32 3.38
N SER A 178 -14.55 2.27 4.06
CA SER A 178 -14.57 2.08 5.52
C SER A 178 -13.96 0.73 5.94
N SER A 179 -14.15 -0.32 5.14
CA SER A 179 -13.53 -1.63 5.43
C SER A 179 -12.01 -1.60 5.21
N VAL A 180 -11.55 -0.91 4.15
CA VAL A 180 -10.12 -0.67 3.88
C VAL A 180 -9.47 0.09 5.03
N ILE A 181 -10.08 1.18 5.52
CA ILE A 181 -9.60 1.94 6.70
C ILE A 181 -9.43 1.02 7.92
N GLY A 182 -10.39 0.13 8.18
CA GLY A 182 -10.30 -0.82 9.29
C GLY A 182 -9.11 -1.77 9.12
N GLN A 183 -8.94 -2.30 7.92
CA GLN A 183 -7.90 -3.27 7.60
C GLN A 183 -6.50 -2.64 7.61
N GLU A 184 -6.28 -1.52 6.94
CA GLU A 184 -5.02 -0.77 6.99
C GLU A 184 -4.70 -0.29 8.42
N GLY A 185 -5.72 -0.02 9.23
CA GLY A 185 -5.56 0.27 10.65
C GLY A 185 -4.90 -0.88 11.42
N GLU A 186 -5.24 -2.13 11.10
CA GLU A 186 -4.60 -3.32 11.69
C GLU A 186 -3.13 -3.44 11.28
N GLN A 187 -2.83 -3.19 10.00
CA GLN A 187 -1.45 -3.18 9.49
C GLN A 187 -0.61 -2.09 10.15
N ASN A 188 -1.13 -0.86 10.19
CA ASN A 188 -0.46 0.27 10.83
C ASN A 188 -0.18 -0.02 12.32
N GLY A 189 -1.14 -0.64 13.01
CA GLY A 189 -0.96 -1.11 14.38
C GLY A 189 0.20 -2.09 14.52
N TYR A 190 0.32 -3.06 13.60
CA TYR A 190 1.46 -3.99 13.57
C TYR A 190 2.79 -3.27 13.31
N TYR A 191 2.86 -2.36 12.32
CA TYR A 191 4.09 -1.61 12.02
C TYR A 191 4.56 -0.81 13.23
N ARG A 192 3.62 -0.23 13.98
CA ARG A 192 3.94 0.50 15.20
C ARG A 192 4.49 -0.40 16.29
N VAL A 193 3.93 -1.59 16.50
CA VAL A 193 4.48 -2.58 17.43
C VAL A 193 5.88 -3.01 17.01
N PHE A 194 6.09 -3.26 15.72
CA PHE A 194 7.40 -3.58 15.16
C PHE A 194 8.45 -2.48 15.44
N LEU A 195 8.01 -1.22 15.48
CA LEU A 195 8.85 -0.05 15.74
C LEU A 195 8.96 0.33 17.23
N ASP A 196 8.59 -0.57 18.14
CA ASP A 196 8.57 -0.34 19.59
C ASP A 196 7.64 0.82 20.03
N LYS A 197 6.59 1.10 19.24
CA LYS A 197 5.54 2.08 19.53
C LYS A 197 4.26 1.38 20.03
N VAL A 198 3.34 2.14 20.60
CA VAL A 198 1.98 1.66 20.89
C VAL A 198 1.19 1.48 19.57
N PRO A 199 0.37 0.41 19.42
CA PRO A 199 -0.33 0.12 18.16
C PRO A 199 -1.24 1.27 17.72
N SER A 200 -2.02 1.84 18.63
CA SER A 200 -2.87 3.00 18.34
C SER A 200 -2.08 4.29 18.51
N GLU A 201 -1.92 5.07 17.44
CA GLU A 201 -1.18 6.33 17.48
C GLU A 201 -1.90 7.42 18.30
N SER A 202 -3.18 7.62 18.03
CA SER A 202 -4.01 8.69 18.57
C SER A 202 -5.46 8.22 18.62
N PRO A 203 -6.30 8.72 19.56
CA PRO A 203 -7.74 8.46 19.57
C PRO A 203 -8.45 8.96 18.30
N PHE A 204 -7.88 9.98 17.64
CA PHE A 204 -8.35 10.48 16.34
C PHE A 204 -7.15 10.66 15.43
N LEU A 205 -7.13 9.95 14.30
CA LEU A 205 -6.09 10.12 13.30
C LEU A 205 -6.26 11.45 12.57
N THR A 206 -5.15 12.04 12.15
CA THR A 206 -5.16 13.32 11.43
C THR A 206 -5.82 13.15 10.08
N THR A 207 -6.80 13.99 9.76
CA THR A 207 -7.40 13.99 8.42
C THR A 207 -6.43 14.57 7.41
N VAL A 208 -6.33 13.89 6.27
CA VAL A 208 -5.57 14.35 5.12
C VAL A 208 -6.58 14.63 4.01
N PRO A 209 -6.46 15.74 3.25
CA PRO A 209 -7.37 15.95 2.13
C PRO A 209 -7.28 14.77 1.15
N ALA A 210 -8.43 14.26 0.69
CA ALA A 210 -8.48 13.16 -0.28
C ALA A 210 -7.57 13.36 -1.52
N PRO A 211 -7.28 14.60 -1.98
CA PRO A 211 -6.25 14.86 -2.99
C PRO A 211 -4.81 14.40 -2.70
N PHE A 212 -4.51 13.97 -1.47
CA PHE A 212 -3.23 13.38 -1.06
C PHE A 212 -3.36 11.88 -0.72
N ALA A 213 -4.53 11.29 -0.95
CA ALA A 213 -4.77 9.85 -0.93
C ALA A 213 -4.18 9.17 -2.17
#